data_AF-A0A3B8PZI6-F1
#
_entry.id   AF-A0A3B8PZI6-F1
#
_cell.length_a   1.000
_cell.length_b   1.000
_cell.length_c   1.000
_cell.angle_alpha   90.00
_cell.angle_beta   90.00
_cell.angle_gamma   90.00
#
_symmetry.space_group_name_H-M   'P 1'
#
loop_
_entity.id
_entity.type
_entity.pdbx_description
1 polymer ?
#
loop_
_entity_poly.entity_id
_entity_poly.type
_entity_poly.pdbx_seq_one_letter_code
_entity_poly.pdbx_strand_id
1 'polypeptide(L)'
;VEFPKGAILNFQLAQKHGGDNSDDNQTHNLGRWRLSVTTATNAVADPIPANVREIFAIPRDQRSARQIATVFSYWRTQVPEFRETNDKIESLWKQWPEGTPTLTLVARAGAAPGDERRSTHMFKRGDWLKPGTEVTFGTPAMLHPLPPNSDGTRLTLARWLVDKKSPTTARVAVNRVWQDYFGTGLLETPEDFGVQSPAVSHPQLLDWLATEFMDPIVATSGEAAPAPWSLKHLHRLIVNSDTYKQSSRVTPELLERDRFNRLLARAPRSRVEGEIVRDTALAVSGLLNPQLGGRSVYPPAPEFLFQPPASYGPKVWAEEKGDDRYRRSMYVFRFRSVPYPVLMNFDAPNGDFSCVRRPRSNTPLQALTTLNETQFMEAAQGLAAKTLREGGASDDERIRYAFRRVLSRPPTAEEQAELKALLERQRQRIADGWVNAAELATGRNQVPEVPPGMTPTQLAALTVVSRALLNLDEAITKE
;
A
#
# COMPACT_ATOMS: atom_id res chain seq x y z
N VAL A 1 52.95 21.82 18.76
CA VAL A 1 52.71 23.28 18.65
C VAL A 1 52.58 23.79 20.06
N GLU A 2 53.50 24.63 20.52
CA GLU A 2 53.41 25.27 21.85
C GLU A 2 52.70 26.62 21.69
N PHE A 3 51.71 26.88 22.55
CA PHE A 3 50.97 28.14 22.53
C PHE A 3 51.36 28.98 23.74
N PRO A 4 51.62 30.29 23.57
CA PRO A 4 51.94 31.18 24.68
C PRO A 4 50.78 31.26 25.67
N LYS A 5 51.09 31.47 26.95
CA LYS A 5 50.10 31.59 28.03
C LYS A 5 49.11 32.73 27.70
N GLY A 6 47.82 32.41 27.65
CA GLY A 6 46.75 33.34 27.28
C GLY A 6 46.33 33.31 25.81
N ALA A 7 46.92 32.43 24.98
CA ALA A 7 46.46 32.21 23.62
C ALA A 7 45.02 31.70 23.58
N ILE A 8 44.18 32.32 22.74
CA ILE A 8 42.82 31.87 22.45
C ILE A 8 42.88 31.00 21.20
N LEU A 9 42.49 29.73 21.32
CA LEU A 9 42.39 28.82 20.20
C LEU A 9 40.95 28.78 19.70
N ASN A 10 40.74 29.29 18.49
CA ASN A 10 39.43 29.25 17.83
C ASN A 10 39.39 28.05 16.88
N PHE A 11 38.46 27.13 17.12
CA PHE A 11 38.20 25.99 16.24
C PHE A 11 36.90 26.25 15.49
N GLN A 12 36.96 26.35 14.17
CA GLN A 12 35.79 26.46 13.32
C GLN A 12 35.61 25.16 12.54
N LEU A 13 34.49 24.49 12.77
CA LEU A 13 34.10 23.34 11.98
C LEU A 13 33.36 23.84 10.74
N ALA A 14 33.94 23.65 9.56
CA ALA A 14 33.33 24.04 8.30
C ALA A 14 32.91 22.79 7.51
N GLN A 15 31.60 22.60 7.35
CA GLN A 15 31.07 21.61 6.41
C GLN A 15 31.15 22.22 5.01
N LYS A 16 32.15 21.82 4.23
CA LYS A 16 32.42 22.40 2.90
C LYS A 16 31.51 21.84 1.78
N HIS A 17 30.77 20.77 2.04
CA HIS A 17 29.81 20.17 1.10
C HIS A 17 28.51 19.74 1.82
N GLY A 18 27.40 20.09 1.18
CA GLY A 18 26.01 19.83 1.56
C GLY A 18 25.18 20.74 0.67
N GLY A 19 24.62 20.21 -0.42
CA GLY A 19 24.07 21.01 -1.51
C GLY A 19 23.01 22.02 -1.07
N ASP A 20 23.04 23.20 -1.70
CA ASP A 20 22.04 24.26 -1.57
C ASP A 20 20.68 23.92 -2.22
N ASN A 21 20.51 22.70 -2.77
CA ASN A 21 19.29 22.29 -3.46
C ASN A 21 18.57 21.13 -2.75
N SER A 22 17.25 21.04 -2.96
CA SER A 22 16.39 19.98 -2.44
C SER A 22 16.60 18.61 -3.09
N ASP A 23 17.51 18.50 -4.06
CA ASP A 23 17.65 17.33 -4.95
C ASP A 23 18.93 16.52 -4.63
N ASP A 24 19.76 17.01 -3.71
CA ASP A 24 20.97 16.32 -3.27
C ASP A 24 20.60 15.23 -2.24
N ASN A 25 20.33 14.01 -2.72
CA ASN A 25 19.98 12.84 -1.90
C ASN A 25 21.10 12.38 -0.94
N GLN A 26 22.24 13.08 -0.90
CA GLN A 26 23.36 12.81 -0.01
C GLN A 26 23.52 13.96 0.98
N THR A 27 22.77 13.90 2.09
CA THR A 27 23.02 14.78 3.23
C THR A 27 24.38 14.43 3.85
N HIS A 28 25.42 15.15 3.47
CA HIS A 28 26.76 15.06 4.08
C HIS A 28 26.83 15.80 5.42
N ASN A 29 25.76 15.74 6.22
CA ASN A 29 25.72 16.42 7.51
C ASN A 29 26.81 15.86 8.40
N LEU A 30 27.65 16.75 8.95
CA LEU A 30 28.54 16.38 10.04
C LEU A 30 27.68 15.80 11.17
N GLY A 31 27.88 14.53 11.48
CA GLY A 31 27.09 13.79 12.47
C GLY A 31 27.38 14.23 13.90
N ARG A 32 27.56 13.27 14.82
CA ARG A 32 27.82 13.55 16.24
C ARG A 32 29.33 13.64 16.50
N TRP A 33 29.88 14.85 16.52
CA TRP A 33 31.29 15.09 16.84
C TRP A 33 31.48 15.56 18.29
N ARG A 34 32.66 15.30 18.86
CA ARG A 34 33.06 15.73 20.21
C ARG A 34 34.47 16.35 20.13
N LEU A 35 34.64 17.56 20.64
CA LEU A 35 35.95 18.15 20.91
C LEU A 35 36.34 17.89 22.37
N SER A 36 37.61 17.61 22.63
CA SER A 36 38.15 17.44 23.98
C SER A 36 39.58 17.97 24.01
N VAL A 37 39.96 18.62 25.11
CA VAL A 37 41.28 19.23 25.29
C VAL A 37 41.94 18.59 26.50
N THR A 38 43.21 18.23 26.40
CA THR A 38 44.00 17.68 27.50
C THR A 38 45.45 18.15 27.41
N THR A 39 46.09 18.27 28.57
CA THR A 39 47.51 18.59 28.71
C THR A 39 48.39 17.32 28.75
N ALA A 40 47.78 16.13 28.72
CA ALA A 40 48.50 14.87 28.70
C ALA A 40 49.24 14.69 27.36
N THR A 41 50.55 14.41 27.42
CA THR A 41 51.37 14.13 26.23
C THR A 41 50.94 12.87 25.48
N ASN A 42 50.22 11.97 26.16
CA ASN A 42 49.78 10.66 25.65
C ASN A 42 48.25 10.57 25.68
N ALA A 43 47.59 11.59 25.13
CA ALA A 43 46.14 11.71 25.18
C ALA A 43 45.45 10.52 24.48
N VAL A 44 44.78 9.67 25.26
CA VAL A 44 43.83 8.68 24.74
C VAL A 44 42.44 9.29 24.82
N ALA A 45 41.68 9.22 23.72
CA ALA A 45 40.30 9.68 23.70
C ALA A 45 39.52 8.96 24.82
N ASP A 46 38.74 9.72 25.60
CA ASP A 46 37.90 9.16 26.65
C ASP A 46 37.01 8.06 26.06
N PRO A 47 37.20 6.79 26.46
CA PRO A 47 36.53 5.66 25.82
C PRO A 47 35.06 5.59 26.20
N ILE A 48 34.63 6.29 27.26
CA ILE A 48 33.28 6.19 27.82
C ILE A 48 32.33 7.11 27.04
N PRO A 49 31.25 6.56 26.45
CA PRO A 49 30.20 7.35 25.81
C PRO A 49 29.51 8.31 26.80
N ALA A 50 29.09 9.48 26.31
CA ALA A 50 28.48 10.53 27.14
C ALA A 50 27.27 10.03 27.96
N ASN A 51 26.39 9.24 27.34
CA ASN A 51 25.22 8.66 28.01
C ASN A 51 25.59 7.71 29.15
N VAL A 52 26.73 7.02 29.07
CA VAL A 52 27.21 6.13 30.15
C VAL A 52 27.86 6.97 31.26
N ARG A 53 28.61 8.00 30.90
CA ARG A 53 29.25 8.95 31.83
C ARG A 53 28.23 9.71 32.66
N GLU A 54 27.14 10.17 32.06
CA GLU A 54 26.02 10.81 32.76
C GLU A 54 25.40 9.87 33.81
N ILE A 55 25.27 8.57 33.50
CA ILE A 55 24.75 7.58 34.46
C ILE A 55 25.72 7.36 35.62
N PHE A 56 27.04 7.45 35.38
CA PHE A 56 28.03 7.30 36.46
C PHE A 56 27.95 8.43 37.50
N ALA A 57 27.43 9.61 37.14
CA ALA A 57 27.17 10.69 38.10
C ALA A 57 25.99 10.40 39.05
N ILE A 58 25.14 9.42 38.72
CA ILE A 58 24.01 8.99 39.56
C ILE A 58 24.50 7.90 40.52
N PRO A 59 24.25 8.03 41.85
CA PRO A 59 24.53 6.99 42.83
C PRO A 59 23.96 5.63 42.42
N ARG A 60 24.70 4.53 42.64
CA ARG A 60 24.37 3.20 42.11
C ARG A 60 22.99 2.70 42.54
N ASP A 61 22.61 2.99 43.78
CA ASP A 61 21.33 2.68 44.42
C ASP A 61 20.14 3.48 43.85
N GLN A 62 20.41 4.58 43.14
CA GLN A 62 19.40 5.46 42.54
C GLN A 62 19.25 5.25 41.03
N ARG A 63 20.01 4.33 40.43
CA ARG A 63 19.93 4.05 38.99
C ARG A 63 18.70 3.20 38.68
N SER A 64 17.90 3.65 37.71
CA SER A 64 16.81 2.86 37.13
C SER A 64 17.33 1.58 36.44
N ALA A 65 16.45 0.59 36.26
CA ALA A 65 16.77 -0.65 35.55
C ALA A 65 17.34 -0.40 34.14
N ARG A 66 16.80 0.60 33.43
CA ARG A 66 17.29 0.99 32.09
C ARG A 66 18.71 1.56 32.14
N GLN A 67 19.02 2.37 33.15
CA GLN A 67 20.36 2.95 33.32
C GLN A 67 21.39 1.86 33.68
N ILE A 68 21.03 0.92 34.56
CA ILE A 68 21.87 -0.24 34.88
C ILE A 68 22.14 -1.07 33.62
N ALA A 69 21.11 -1.39 32.84
CA ALA A 69 21.25 -2.15 31.58
C ALA A 69 22.13 -1.42 30.56
N THR A 70 22.07 -0.08 30.51
CA THR A 70 22.90 0.75 29.61
C THR A 70 24.37 0.68 29.99
N VAL A 71 24.69 0.82 31.28
CA VAL A 71 26.07 0.70 31.79
C VAL A 71 26.61 -0.71 31.57
N PHE A 72 25.83 -1.74 31.87
CA PHE A 72 26.22 -3.14 31.62
C PHE A 72 26.46 -3.43 30.14
N SER A 73 25.59 -2.91 29.26
CA SER A 73 25.71 -3.08 27.80
C SER A 73 26.96 -2.42 27.23
N TYR A 74 27.44 -1.32 27.82
CA TYR A 74 28.72 -0.73 27.46
C TYR A 74 29.89 -1.51 28.08
N TRP A 75 29.84 -1.83 29.38
CA TRP A 75 30.90 -2.56 30.06
C TRP A 75 31.22 -3.90 29.39
N ARG A 76 30.21 -4.68 28.98
CA ARG A 76 30.43 -5.97 28.29
C ARG A 76 31.24 -5.84 27.01
N THR A 77 31.27 -4.68 26.34
CA THR A 77 32.06 -4.50 25.11
C THR A 77 33.54 -4.27 25.38
N GLN A 78 33.89 -3.89 26.61
CA GLN A 78 35.27 -3.63 27.04
C GLN A 78 35.95 -4.87 27.62
N VAL A 79 35.18 -5.90 27.98
CA VAL A 79 35.65 -7.10 28.66
C VAL A 79 35.94 -8.21 27.62
N PRO A 80 37.19 -8.67 27.47
CA PRO A 80 37.59 -9.64 26.44
C PRO A 80 36.79 -10.94 26.45
N GLU A 81 36.41 -11.42 27.63
CA GLU A 81 35.67 -12.67 27.85
C GLU A 81 34.28 -12.65 27.22
N PHE A 82 33.69 -11.46 27.03
CA PHE A 82 32.39 -11.30 26.38
C PHE A 82 32.47 -11.13 24.87
N ARG A 83 33.67 -11.12 24.25
CA ARG A 83 33.83 -10.89 22.80
C ARG A 83 32.98 -11.83 21.96
N GLU A 84 33.09 -13.14 22.18
CA GLU A 84 32.32 -14.14 21.41
C GLU A 84 30.80 -13.95 21.59
N THR A 85 30.35 -13.61 22.79
CA THR A 85 28.94 -13.36 23.07
C THR A 85 28.47 -12.06 22.41
N ASN A 86 29.30 -11.01 22.40
CA ASN A 86 29.00 -9.75 21.74
C ASN A 86 28.91 -9.93 20.22
N ASP A 87 29.81 -10.72 19.62
CA ASP A 87 29.80 -11.02 18.18
C ASP A 87 28.52 -11.79 17.80
N LYS A 88 28.08 -12.72 18.65
CA LYS A 88 26.78 -13.41 18.48
C LYS A 88 25.60 -12.46 18.63
N ILE A 89 25.63 -11.55 19.62
CA ILE A 89 24.59 -10.53 19.78
C ILE A 89 24.55 -9.62 18.55
N GLU A 90 25.69 -9.17 18.03
CA GLU A 90 25.77 -8.31 16.86
C GLU A 90 25.29 -9.02 15.58
N SER A 91 25.65 -10.30 15.40
CA SER A 91 25.15 -11.09 14.27
C SER A 91 23.64 -11.31 14.33
N LEU A 92 23.06 -11.47 15.52
CA LEU A 92 21.61 -11.50 15.72
C LEU A 92 20.96 -10.13 15.45
N TRP A 93 21.59 -9.03 15.88
CA TRP A 93 21.10 -7.68 15.57
C TRP A 93 21.13 -7.37 14.07
N LYS A 94 22.11 -7.89 13.32
CA LYS A 94 22.15 -7.80 11.86
C LYS A 94 20.99 -8.54 11.18
N GLN A 95 20.43 -9.56 11.84
CA GLN A 95 19.23 -10.26 11.38
C GLN A 95 17.93 -9.60 11.85
N TRP A 96 18.03 -8.69 12.84
CA TRP A 96 16.87 -7.96 13.31
C TRP A 96 16.37 -7.06 12.18
N PRO A 97 15.08 -7.11 11.83
CA PRO A 97 14.55 -6.23 10.79
C PRO A 97 14.73 -4.78 11.25
N GLU A 98 15.64 -4.06 10.60
CA GLU A 98 15.74 -2.62 10.78
C GLU A 98 14.46 -1.99 10.24
N GLY A 99 13.60 -1.54 11.16
CA GLY A 99 12.46 -0.73 10.79
C GLY A 99 12.96 0.55 10.12
N THR A 100 12.32 0.97 9.04
CA THR A 100 12.65 2.26 8.42
C THR A 100 12.44 3.36 9.46
N PRO A 101 13.48 4.10 9.88
CA PRO A 101 13.33 5.17 10.85
C PRO A 101 12.37 6.20 10.27
N THR A 102 11.17 6.28 10.86
CA THR A 102 10.14 7.20 10.42
C THR A 102 10.20 8.44 11.29
N LEU A 103 10.28 9.61 10.66
CA LEU A 103 10.11 10.86 11.38
C LEU A 103 8.69 10.91 11.95
N THR A 104 8.60 10.95 13.27
CA THR A 104 7.32 11.12 13.96
C THR A 104 7.19 12.56 14.42
N LEU A 105 5.98 13.10 14.32
CA LEU A 105 5.68 14.40 14.92
C LEU A 105 5.56 14.22 16.43
N VAL A 106 6.48 14.80 17.19
CA VAL A 106 6.39 14.86 18.64
C VAL A 106 5.38 15.95 19.03
N ALA A 107 4.43 15.60 19.90
CA ALA A 107 3.47 16.57 20.43
C ALA A 107 4.20 17.59 21.31
N ARG A 108 3.91 18.88 21.08
CA ARG A 108 4.46 19.95 21.90
C ARG A 108 3.70 20.08 23.22
N ALA A 109 4.34 19.74 24.33
CA ALA A 109 3.70 19.69 25.65
C ALA A 109 3.83 20.99 26.45
N GLY A 110 4.69 21.92 26.00
CA GLY A 110 5.00 23.16 26.71
C GLY A 110 5.88 22.96 27.93
N ALA A 111 6.62 21.84 28.01
CA ALA A 111 7.37 21.45 29.21
C ALA A 111 8.78 22.06 29.28
N ALA A 112 9.36 22.49 28.16
CA ALA A 112 10.72 23.00 28.07
C ALA A 112 10.90 23.98 26.90
N PRO A 113 11.99 24.78 26.89
CA PRO A 113 12.35 25.60 25.73
C PRO A 113 12.42 24.79 24.43
N GLY A 114 11.64 25.18 23.41
CA GLY A 114 11.50 24.45 22.15
C GLY A 114 10.32 23.47 22.09
N ASP A 115 9.64 23.25 23.23
CA ASP A 115 8.43 22.41 23.36
C ASP A 115 7.15 23.25 23.48
N GLU A 116 7.19 24.57 23.26
CA GLU A 116 6.05 25.46 23.44
C GLU A 116 4.95 25.22 22.40
N ARG A 117 3.69 25.23 22.85
CA ARG A 117 2.53 25.19 21.97
C ARG A 117 2.58 26.38 21.01
N ARG A 118 2.31 26.14 19.73
CA ARG A 118 2.25 27.21 18.73
C ARG A 118 0.96 28.01 18.93
N SER A 119 1.10 29.31 19.15
CA SER A 119 -0.02 30.26 19.12
C SER A 119 -0.60 30.34 17.70
N THR A 120 -1.92 30.26 17.56
CA THR A 120 -2.61 30.36 16.27
C THR A 120 -3.35 31.68 16.20
N HIS A 121 -3.24 32.41 15.09
CA HIS A 121 -3.84 33.73 14.93
C HIS A 121 -4.73 33.79 13.69
N MET A 122 -5.78 34.60 13.76
CA MET A 122 -6.55 35.00 12.60
C MET A 122 -5.81 36.13 11.87
N PHE A 123 -5.41 35.89 10.62
CA PHE A 123 -4.62 36.84 9.85
C PHE A 123 -5.48 37.95 9.24
N LYS A 124 -4.99 39.19 9.33
CA LYS A 124 -5.69 40.35 8.77
C LYS A 124 -5.71 40.23 7.24
N ARG A 125 -6.91 40.06 6.66
CA ARG A 125 -7.10 39.81 5.22
C ARG A 125 -6.34 38.58 4.70
N GLY A 126 -6.04 37.61 5.57
CA GLY A 126 -5.30 36.39 5.21
C GLY A 126 -3.78 36.58 5.03
N ASP A 127 -3.23 37.77 5.29
CA ASP A 127 -1.80 38.05 5.19
C ASP A 127 -1.03 37.41 6.36
N TRP A 128 -0.25 36.36 6.08
CA TRP A 128 0.50 35.60 7.09
C TRP A 128 1.56 36.42 7.83
N LEU A 129 1.95 37.59 7.30
CA LEU A 129 2.85 38.54 7.96
C LEU A 129 2.12 39.46 8.96
N LYS A 130 0.78 39.44 8.99
CA LYS A 130 -0.04 40.32 9.83
C LYS A 130 -0.93 39.50 10.77
N PRO A 131 -0.35 38.91 11.84
CA PRO A 131 -1.13 38.27 12.89
C PRO A 131 -2.12 39.26 13.49
N GLY A 132 -3.39 38.84 13.55
CA GLY A 132 -4.48 39.54 14.21
C GLY A 132 -4.75 38.91 15.57
N THR A 133 -6.02 38.62 15.84
CA THR A 133 -6.48 38.04 17.10
C THR A 133 -5.98 36.60 17.26
N GLU A 134 -5.42 36.27 18.41
CA GLU A 134 -5.12 34.88 18.79
C GLU A 134 -6.42 34.08 18.93
N VAL A 135 -6.44 32.85 18.43
CA VAL A 135 -7.59 31.96 18.48
C VAL A 135 -7.22 30.64 19.15
N THR A 136 -8.16 30.09 19.90
CA THR A 136 -8.04 28.78 20.53
C THR A 136 -8.80 27.72 19.73
N PHE A 137 -8.56 26.45 20.08
CA PHE A 137 -9.29 25.34 19.47
C PHE A 137 -10.78 25.40 19.84
N GLY A 138 -11.62 24.95 18.91
CA GLY A 138 -13.07 24.88 19.09
C GLY A 138 -13.70 24.09 17.95
N THR A 139 -15.02 23.95 18.00
CA THR A 139 -15.83 23.30 16.97
C THR A 139 -16.89 24.28 16.46
N PRO A 140 -17.40 24.11 15.22
CA PRO A 140 -18.50 24.94 14.73
C PRO A 140 -19.69 24.91 15.69
N ALA A 141 -20.22 26.07 16.08
CA ALA A 141 -21.27 26.19 17.08
C ALA A 141 -22.60 25.50 16.69
N MET A 142 -22.81 25.23 15.39
CA MET A 142 -23.96 24.48 14.88
C MET A 142 -23.89 22.97 15.15
N LEU A 143 -22.73 22.47 15.60
CA LEU A 143 -22.49 21.07 15.93
C LEU A 143 -22.36 20.90 17.45
N HIS A 144 -22.25 19.66 17.92
CA HIS A 144 -22.07 19.40 19.35
C HIS A 144 -20.75 20.01 19.87
N PRO A 145 -20.73 20.52 21.12
CA PRO A 145 -19.53 21.12 21.69
C PRO A 145 -18.47 20.05 21.99
N LEU A 146 -17.23 20.50 22.19
CA LEU A 146 -16.17 19.64 22.72
C LEU A 146 -16.50 19.16 24.14
N PRO A 147 -16.03 17.97 24.56
CA PRO A 147 -16.16 17.52 25.94
C PRO A 147 -15.57 18.52 26.94
N PRO A 148 -16.15 18.64 28.15
CA PRO A 148 -15.55 19.42 29.23
C PRO A 148 -14.10 18.99 29.49
N ASN A 149 -13.21 19.95 29.74
CA ASN A 149 -11.77 19.72 29.95
C ASN A 149 -11.01 19.14 28.74
N SER A 150 -11.55 19.33 27.53
CA SER A 150 -10.83 19.05 26.28
C SER A 150 -9.47 19.76 26.26
N ASP A 151 -8.40 19.01 26.03
CA ASP A 151 -7.03 19.50 25.90
C ASP A 151 -6.73 20.15 24.54
N GLY A 152 -7.70 20.10 23.61
CA GLY A 152 -7.59 20.65 22.25
C GLY A 152 -6.66 19.86 21.34
N THR A 153 -6.26 18.65 21.73
CA THR A 153 -5.36 17.83 20.95
C THR A 153 -6.06 17.24 19.72
N ARG A 154 -5.24 16.77 18.76
CA ARG A 154 -5.74 16.01 17.60
C ARG A 154 -6.51 14.76 18.02
N LEU A 155 -6.15 14.14 19.15
CA LEU A 155 -6.89 13.00 19.69
C LEU A 155 -8.28 13.40 20.16
N THR A 156 -8.41 14.54 20.83
CA THR A 156 -9.71 15.07 21.25
C THR A 156 -10.60 15.40 20.06
N LEU A 157 -10.05 16.03 19.01
CA LEU A 157 -10.78 16.25 17.76
C LEU A 157 -11.20 14.93 17.09
N ALA A 158 -10.30 13.93 17.03
CA ALA A 158 -10.60 12.63 16.44
C ALA A 158 -11.75 11.92 17.16
N ARG A 159 -11.77 11.94 18.50
CA ARG A 159 -12.87 11.40 19.31
C ARG A 159 -14.17 12.15 19.09
N TRP A 160 -14.12 13.48 19.02
CA TRP A 160 -15.28 14.32 18.74
C TRP A 160 -15.88 14.05 17.35
N LEU A 161 -15.03 13.82 16.33
CA LEU A 161 -15.46 13.51 14.95
C LEU A 161 -16.23 12.20 14.84
N VAL A 162 -15.85 11.18 15.63
CA VAL A 162 -16.49 9.85 15.66
C VAL A 162 -17.48 9.68 16.81
N ASP A 163 -17.85 10.77 17.49
CA ASP A 163 -18.86 10.75 18.55
C ASP A 163 -20.23 10.39 17.96
N LYS A 164 -21.08 9.70 18.74
CA LYS A 164 -22.46 9.34 18.33
C LYS A 164 -23.31 10.57 18.00
N LYS A 165 -22.95 11.75 18.51
CA LYS A 165 -23.60 13.04 18.20
C LYS A 165 -23.12 13.67 16.89
N SER A 166 -22.05 13.15 16.29
CA SER A 166 -21.54 13.62 15.01
C SER A 166 -22.48 13.21 13.86
N PRO A 167 -23.02 14.18 13.09
CA PRO A 167 -24.04 13.86 12.10
C PRO A 167 -23.49 13.21 10.83
N THR A 168 -22.22 13.40 10.47
CA THR A 168 -21.75 13.07 9.12
C THR A 168 -20.76 11.92 9.06
N THR A 169 -19.91 11.74 10.08
CA THR A 169 -18.75 10.84 9.97
C THR A 169 -19.12 9.39 9.63
N ALA A 170 -20.11 8.81 10.32
CA ALA A 170 -20.57 7.45 10.03
C ALA A 170 -21.23 7.34 8.64
N ARG A 171 -22.06 8.33 8.26
CA ARG A 171 -22.72 8.39 6.95
C ARG A 171 -21.70 8.48 5.81
N VAL A 172 -20.69 9.32 5.94
CA VAL A 172 -19.60 9.45 4.96
C VAL A 172 -18.82 8.14 4.83
N ALA A 173 -18.45 7.52 5.96
CA ALA A 173 -17.72 6.26 5.97
C ALA A 173 -18.51 5.13 5.29
N VAL A 174 -19.77 4.96 5.67
CA VAL A 174 -20.68 3.96 5.07
C VAL A 174 -20.87 4.21 3.59
N ASN A 175 -21.10 5.47 3.18
CA ASN A 175 -21.32 5.80 1.78
C ASN A 175 -20.10 5.46 0.90
N ARG A 176 -18.88 5.66 1.41
CA ARG A 176 -17.65 5.27 0.71
C ARG A 176 -17.52 3.76 0.57
N VAL A 177 -17.76 3.00 1.65
CA VAL A 177 -17.74 1.52 1.58
C VAL A 177 -18.82 1.01 0.63
N TRP A 178 -20.01 1.60 0.66
CA TRP A 178 -21.09 1.29 -0.28
C TRP A 178 -20.66 1.56 -1.72
N GLN A 179 -20.07 2.73 -1.99
CA GLN A 179 -19.58 3.11 -3.32
C GLN A 179 -18.57 2.09 -3.86
N ASP A 180 -17.66 1.56 -3.04
CA ASP A 180 -16.66 0.59 -3.49
C ASP A 180 -17.31 -0.70 -4.01
N TYR A 181 -18.44 -1.12 -3.39
CA TYR A 181 -19.18 -2.30 -3.85
C TYR A 181 -20.13 -2.02 -5.01
N PHE A 182 -20.82 -0.88 -4.99
CA PHE A 182 -21.91 -0.55 -5.91
C PHE A 182 -21.50 0.38 -7.07
N GLY A 183 -20.27 0.87 -7.08
CA GLY A 183 -19.74 1.86 -8.02
C GLY A 183 -20.18 3.29 -7.73
N THR A 184 -21.42 3.48 -7.25
CA THR A 184 -21.96 4.77 -6.81
C THR A 184 -22.44 4.67 -5.37
N GLY A 185 -22.07 5.65 -4.54
CA GLY A 185 -22.59 5.76 -3.18
C GLY A 185 -24.11 5.98 -3.15
N LEU A 186 -24.74 5.73 -2.00
CA LEU A 186 -26.13 6.14 -1.74
C LEU A 186 -26.29 7.66 -1.96
N LEU A 187 -25.30 8.42 -1.49
CA LEU A 187 -25.02 9.77 -1.99
C LEU A 187 -23.96 9.68 -3.09
N GLU A 188 -24.26 10.27 -4.25
CA GLU A 188 -23.37 10.20 -5.43
C GLU A 188 -22.05 10.95 -5.25
N THR A 189 -22.05 12.01 -4.45
CA THR A 189 -20.91 12.89 -4.14
C THR A 189 -20.27 12.48 -2.81
N PRO A 190 -19.32 11.53 -2.77
CA PRO A 190 -18.67 11.12 -1.52
C PRO A 190 -17.82 12.22 -0.85
N GLU A 191 -17.51 13.30 -1.57
CA GLU A 191 -16.74 14.46 -1.12
C GLU A 191 -17.58 15.56 -0.47
N ASP A 192 -18.89 15.60 -0.72
CA ASP A 192 -19.78 16.64 -0.20
C ASP A 192 -21.09 16.02 0.29
N PHE A 193 -21.41 16.27 1.56
CA PHE A 193 -22.66 15.90 2.23
C PHE A 193 -23.50 17.15 2.56
N GLY A 194 -23.16 18.28 1.97
CA GLY A 194 -23.83 19.56 2.15
C GLY A 194 -25.10 19.71 1.32
N VAL A 195 -25.74 20.87 1.48
CA VAL A 195 -27.02 21.20 0.82
C VAL A 195 -26.90 21.43 -0.69
N GLN A 196 -25.69 21.56 -1.21
CA GLN A 196 -25.41 21.70 -2.65
C GLN A 196 -25.23 20.35 -3.34
N SER A 197 -25.19 19.26 -2.58
CA SER A 197 -25.08 17.90 -3.11
C SER A 197 -26.44 17.36 -3.57
N PRO A 198 -26.46 16.38 -4.50
CA PRO A 198 -27.69 15.68 -4.86
C PRO A 198 -28.37 15.03 -3.66
N ALA A 199 -29.67 14.75 -3.77
CA ALA A 199 -30.37 13.99 -2.73
C ALA A 199 -29.81 12.56 -2.62
N VAL A 200 -29.74 12.05 -1.38
CA VAL A 200 -29.41 10.64 -1.11
C VAL A 200 -30.50 9.76 -1.72
N SER A 201 -30.12 8.72 -2.48
CA SER A 201 -31.11 7.84 -3.14
C SER A 201 -31.97 7.06 -2.14
N HIS A 202 -31.36 6.56 -1.06
CA HIS A 202 -32.01 5.78 -0.01
C HIS A 202 -31.62 6.33 1.38
N PRO A 203 -32.22 7.44 1.85
CA PRO A 203 -31.80 8.10 3.09
C PRO A 203 -31.98 7.22 4.32
N GLN A 204 -33.09 6.47 4.40
CA GLN A 204 -33.33 5.56 5.53
C GLN A 204 -32.31 4.42 5.60
N LEU A 205 -31.87 3.90 4.45
CA LEU A 205 -30.84 2.87 4.40
C LEU A 205 -29.48 3.42 4.84
N LEU A 206 -29.11 4.61 4.36
CA LEU A 206 -27.87 5.27 4.76
C LEU A 206 -27.84 5.53 6.28
N ASP A 207 -28.94 6.02 6.83
CA ASP A 207 -29.08 6.29 8.26
C ASP A 207 -28.98 5.00 9.07
N TRP A 208 -29.69 3.96 8.65
CA TRP A 208 -29.66 2.66 9.32
C TRP A 208 -28.26 2.04 9.32
N LEU A 209 -27.58 2.02 8.17
CA LEU A 209 -26.21 1.53 8.06
C LEU A 209 -25.23 2.37 8.91
N ALA A 210 -25.42 3.69 8.97
CA ALA A 210 -24.58 4.56 9.79
C ALA A 210 -24.78 4.30 11.29
N THR A 211 -26.02 4.08 11.74
CA THR A 211 -26.29 3.70 13.13
C THR A 211 -25.75 2.31 13.45
N GLU A 212 -25.93 1.33 12.57
CA GLU A 212 -25.38 -0.02 12.73
C GLU A 212 -23.85 0.00 12.78
N PHE A 213 -23.21 0.84 11.96
CA PHE A 213 -21.76 0.97 11.97
C PHE A 213 -21.24 1.54 13.31
N MET A 214 -21.96 2.46 13.94
CA MET A 214 -21.57 3.06 15.22
C MET A 214 -21.94 2.20 16.44
N ASP A 215 -23.03 1.45 16.36
CA ASP A 215 -23.62 0.72 17.49
C ASP A 215 -24.28 -0.57 16.98
N PRO A 216 -23.47 -1.57 16.59
CA PRO A 216 -23.97 -2.69 15.81
C PRO A 216 -24.83 -3.63 16.67
N ILE A 217 -25.99 -3.99 16.13
CA ILE A 217 -26.97 -4.90 16.76
C ILE A 217 -27.25 -6.14 15.91
N VAL A 218 -26.90 -6.11 14.62
CA VAL A 218 -27.15 -7.21 13.69
C VAL A 218 -26.06 -8.26 13.84
N ALA A 219 -26.47 -9.49 14.11
CA ALA A 219 -25.53 -10.61 14.04
C ALA A 219 -25.26 -10.97 12.57
N THR A 220 -23.98 -11.04 12.19
CA THR A 220 -23.57 -11.58 10.89
C THR A 220 -22.88 -12.93 11.06
N SER A 221 -22.88 -13.75 10.00
CA SER A 221 -22.28 -15.09 10.05
C SER A 221 -20.81 -15.02 10.48
N GLY A 222 -20.48 -15.70 11.59
CA GLY A 222 -19.12 -15.80 12.09
C GLY A 222 -18.66 -14.60 12.95
N GLU A 223 -19.58 -13.79 13.47
CA GLU A 223 -19.32 -12.81 14.54
C GLU A 223 -20.29 -13.02 15.70
N ALA A 224 -19.76 -13.27 16.90
CA ALA A 224 -20.56 -13.40 18.12
C ALA A 224 -21.03 -12.03 18.64
N ALA A 225 -20.20 -11.00 18.49
CA ALA A 225 -20.53 -9.61 18.83
C ALA A 225 -19.65 -8.67 17.98
N PRO A 226 -20.24 -7.87 17.07
CA PRO A 226 -19.49 -6.88 16.30
C PRO A 226 -19.04 -5.71 17.18
N ALA A 227 -17.82 -5.22 16.95
CA ALA A 227 -17.34 -4.01 17.61
C ALA A 227 -17.87 -2.75 16.88
N PRO A 228 -18.20 -1.67 17.62
CA PRO A 228 -18.43 -0.36 17.05
C PRO A 228 -17.33 0.03 16.06
N TRP A 229 -17.72 0.68 14.96
CA TRP A 229 -16.81 1.14 13.89
C TRP A 229 -16.03 0.03 13.19
N SER A 230 -16.48 -1.23 13.27
CA SER A 230 -15.85 -2.36 12.58
C SER A 230 -16.15 -2.35 11.08
N LEU A 231 -15.14 -2.01 10.27
CA LEU A 231 -15.25 -2.12 8.80
C LEU A 231 -15.57 -3.56 8.39
N LYS A 232 -15.00 -4.57 9.06
CA LYS A 232 -15.23 -5.99 8.75
C LYS A 232 -16.71 -6.36 8.92
N HIS A 233 -17.36 -5.83 9.95
CA HIS A 233 -18.79 -6.03 10.18
C HIS A 233 -19.61 -5.38 9.05
N LEU A 234 -19.33 -4.11 8.73
CA LEU A 234 -20.01 -3.39 7.66
C LEU A 234 -19.87 -4.09 6.29
N HIS A 235 -18.66 -4.57 5.96
CA HIS A 235 -18.43 -5.36 4.75
C HIS A 235 -19.28 -6.63 4.74
N ARG A 236 -19.33 -7.39 5.84
CA ARG A 236 -20.15 -8.61 5.96
C ARG A 236 -21.63 -8.32 5.78
N LEU A 237 -22.14 -7.24 6.37
CA LEU A 237 -23.52 -6.82 6.26
C LEU A 237 -23.90 -6.56 4.80
N ILE A 238 -23.06 -5.81 4.09
CA ILE A 238 -23.28 -5.48 2.67
C ILE A 238 -23.21 -6.73 1.80
N VAL A 239 -22.13 -7.52 1.87
CA VAL A 239 -21.95 -8.68 0.97
C VAL A 239 -22.92 -9.83 1.23
N ASN A 240 -23.55 -9.86 2.41
CA ASN A 240 -24.60 -10.83 2.72
C ASN A 240 -26.02 -10.36 2.36
N SER A 241 -26.22 -9.09 2.01
CA SER A 241 -27.52 -8.55 1.62
C SER A 241 -28.02 -9.14 0.31
N ASP A 242 -29.35 -9.21 0.16
CA ASP A 242 -29.98 -9.63 -1.10
C ASP A 242 -29.63 -8.67 -2.24
N THR A 243 -29.49 -7.37 -1.94
CA THR A 243 -29.08 -6.35 -2.90
C THR A 243 -27.70 -6.62 -3.50
N TYR A 244 -26.73 -7.07 -2.70
CA TYR A 244 -25.39 -7.40 -3.19
C TYR A 244 -25.38 -8.68 -4.03
N LYS A 245 -26.25 -9.65 -3.70
CA LYS A 245 -26.32 -10.98 -4.33
C LYS A 245 -27.18 -11.02 -5.60
N GLN A 246 -27.73 -9.88 -6.03
CA GLN A 246 -28.51 -9.80 -7.27
C GLN A 246 -27.65 -10.17 -8.49
N SER A 247 -28.30 -10.54 -9.60
CA SER A 247 -27.62 -10.73 -10.88
C SER A 247 -27.25 -9.37 -11.49
N SER A 248 -26.11 -9.31 -12.18
CA SER A 248 -25.69 -8.17 -13.00
C SER A 248 -26.30 -8.16 -14.41
N ARG A 249 -27.10 -9.17 -14.77
CA ARG A 249 -27.73 -9.28 -16.09
C ARG A 249 -28.65 -8.08 -16.35
N VAL A 250 -28.36 -7.35 -17.43
CA VAL A 250 -29.16 -6.19 -17.87
C VAL A 250 -30.21 -6.65 -18.88
N THR A 251 -31.49 -6.47 -18.56
CA THR A 251 -32.60 -6.62 -19.53
C THR A 251 -33.05 -5.25 -20.06
N PRO A 252 -33.69 -5.17 -21.23
CA PRO A 252 -34.21 -3.91 -21.75
C PRO A 252 -35.14 -3.18 -20.76
N GLU A 253 -35.98 -3.92 -20.05
CA GLU A 253 -36.93 -3.37 -19.06
C GLU A 253 -36.21 -2.79 -17.84
N LEU A 254 -35.15 -3.46 -17.36
CA LEU A 254 -34.32 -2.95 -16.26
C LEU A 254 -33.55 -1.69 -16.68
N LEU A 255 -33.07 -1.65 -17.93
CA LEU A 255 -32.34 -0.51 -18.46
C LEU A 255 -33.26 0.72 -18.63
N GLU A 256 -34.51 0.50 -19.06
CA GLU A 256 -35.51 1.56 -19.19
C GLU A 256 -35.93 2.11 -17.82
N ARG A 257 -36.18 1.23 -16.84
CA ARG A 257 -36.63 1.63 -15.50
C ARG A 257 -35.55 2.24 -14.62
N ASP A 258 -34.32 1.72 -14.70
CA ASP A 258 -33.21 2.15 -13.85
C ASP A 258 -31.88 2.14 -14.62
N ARG A 259 -31.77 3.07 -15.57
CA ARG A 259 -30.61 3.17 -16.47
C ARG A 259 -29.28 3.26 -15.73
N PHE A 260 -29.22 4.04 -14.66
CA PHE A 260 -28.01 4.32 -13.89
C PHE A 260 -27.85 3.40 -12.65
N ASN A 261 -28.72 2.40 -12.50
CA ASN A 261 -28.75 1.50 -11.36
C ASN A 261 -28.88 2.21 -9.99
N ARG A 262 -29.58 3.36 -9.94
CA ARG A 262 -29.76 4.17 -8.73
C ARG A 262 -30.81 3.59 -7.79
N LEU A 263 -31.75 2.80 -8.32
CA LEU A 263 -32.75 2.04 -7.56
C LEU A 263 -32.21 0.66 -7.12
N LEU A 264 -30.98 0.32 -7.50
CA LEU A 264 -30.32 -0.95 -7.15
C LEU A 264 -31.12 -2.17 -7.64
N ALA A 265 -31.64 -2.05 -8.86
CA ALA A 265 -32.47 -3.09 -9.49
C ALA A 265 -31.65 -4.28 -10.05
N ARG A 266 -30.32 -4.17 -10.05
CA ARG A 266 -29.36 -5.20 -10.46
C ARG A 266 -28.02 -5.03 -9.75
N ALA A 267 -27.18 -6.06 -9.77
CA ALA A 267 -25.79 -5.90 -9.35
C ALA A 267 -25.00 -5.03 -10.33
N PRO A 268 -24.05 -4.21 -9.85
CA PRO A 268 -23.19 -3.42 -10.71
C PRO A 268 -22.23 -4.33 -11.48
N ARG A 269 -22.06 -4.06 -12.77
CA ARG A 269 -20.98 -4.64 -13.58
C ARG A 269 -19.91 -3.58 -13.79
N SER A 270 -18.72 -3.77 -13.24
CA SER A 270 -17.63 -2.79 -13.37
C SER A 270 -16.25 -3.43 -13.31
N ARG A 271 -15.33 -2.89 -14.11
CA ARG A 271 -13.90 -3.22 -14.03
C ARG A 271 -13.39 -2.95 -12.60
N VAL A 272 -12.70 -3.94 -12.02
CA VAL A 272 -12.04 -3.81 -10.71
C VAL A 272 -10.81 -2.92 -10.80
N GLU A 273 -10.39 -2.30 -9.69
CA GLU A 273 -9.22 -1.41 -9.63
C GLU A 273 -7.93 -2.09 -10.10
N GLY A 274 -6.94 -1.32 -10.57
CA GLY A 274 -5.69 -1.86 -11.11
C GLY A 274 -4.94 -2.78 -10.16
N GLU A 275 -5.01 -2.50 -8.85
CA GLU A 275 -4.42 -3.35 -7.81
C GLU A 275 -5.07 -4.73 -7.77
N ILE A 276 -6.39 -4.79 -7.92
CA ILE A 276 -7.17 -6.03 -7.97
C ILE A 276 -6.93 -6.76 -9.29
N VAL A 277 -6.88 -6.06 -10.43
CA VAL A 277 -6.55 -6.67 -11.73
C VAL A 277 -5.22 -7.43 -11.65
N ARG A 278 -4.18 -6.76 -11.14
CA ARG A 278 -2.86 -7.36 -10.97
C ARG A 278 -2.88 -8.53 -9.98
N ASP A 279 -3.48 -8.33 -8.80
CA ASP A 279 -3.48 -9.35 -7.76
C ASP A 279 -4.31 -10.59 -8.15
N THR A 280 -5.40 -10.41 -8.91
CA THR A 280 -6.19 -11.50 -9.49
C THR A 280 -5.35 -12.32 -10.47
N ALA A 281 -4.65 -11.68 -11.41
CA ALA A 281 -3.78 -12.38 -12.35
C ALA A 281 -2.70 -13.22 -11.63
N LEU A 282 -2.08 -12.66 -10.59
CA LEU A 282 -1.11 -13.38 -9.76
C LEU A 282 -1.74 -14.52 -8.94
N ALA A 283 -2.96 -14.32 -8.42
CA ALA A 283 -3.65 -15.31 -7.61
C ALA A 283 -4.08 -16.53 -8.43
N VAL A 284 -4.71 -16.30 -9.59
CA VAL A 284 -5.23 -17.39 -10.44
C VAL A 284 -4.09 -18.20 -11.07
N SER A 285 -2.97 -17.56 -11.38
CA SER A 285 -1.73 -18.21 -11.87
C SER A 285 -0.96 -18.96 -10.79
N GLY A 286 -1.21 -18.67 -9.51
CA GLY A 286 -0.49 -19.25 -8.38
C GLY A 286 0.86 -18.61 -8.08
N LEU A 287 1.15 -17.44 -8.66
CA LEU A 287 2.38 -16.68 -8.42
C LEU A 287 2.27 -15.73 -7.22
N LEU A 288 1.05 -15.38 -6.79
CA LEU A 288 0.85 -14.40 -5.71
C LEU A 288 1.58 -14.80 -4.43
N ASN A 289 2.54 -13.98 -4.00
CA ASN A 289 3.16 -14.10 -2.70
C ASN A 289 2.22 -13.51 -1.62
N PRO A 290 1.68 -14.32 -0.69
CA PRO A 290 0.70 -13.87 0.30
C PRO A 290 1.31 -13.22 1.55
N GLN A 291 2.64 -13.10 1.65
CA GLN A 291 3.33 -12.58 2.82
C GLN A 291 2.82 -11.18 3.21
N LEU A 292 2.43 -11.04 4.48
CA LEU A 292 1.99 -9.78 5.07
C LEU A 292 3.14 -9.08 5.81
N GLY A 293 3.18 -7.75 5.72
CA GLY A 293 4.19 -6.89 6.34
C GLY A 293 5.43 -6.69 5.47
N GLY A 294 6.54 -6.19 6.04
CA GLY A 294 7.79 -5.98 5.30
C GLY A 294 7.82 -4.73 4.41
N ARG A 295 8.96 -4.54 3.73
CA ARG A 295 9.22 -3.36 2.88
C ARG A 295 8.35 -3.34 1.63
N SER A 296 8.23 -2.16 1.02
CA SER A 296 7.68 -2.03 -0.33
C SER A 296 8.57 -2.73 -1.36
N VAL A 297 7.95 -3.14 -2.46
CA VAL A 297 8.58 -3.86 -3.58
C VAL A 297 8.49 -3.09 -4.88
N TYR A 298 9.38 -3.42 -5.80
CA TYR A 298 9.51 -2.81 -7.12
C TYR A 298 9.29 -3.88 -8.22
N PRO A 299 8.03 -4.15 -8.61
CA PRO A 299 7.72 -4.98 -9.77
C PRO A 299 8.48 -4.60 -11.04
N PRO A 300 8.61 -5.50 -12.02
CA PRO A 300 9.16 -5.17 -13.33
C PRO A 300 8.47 -3.96 -13.93
N ALA A 301 9.29 -3.00 -14.35
CA ALA A 301 8.88 -1.79 -15.06
C ALA A 301 10.02 -1.33 -15.96
N PRO A 302 9.73 -0.76 -17.14
CA PRO A 302 10.75 -0.19 -17.99
C PRO A 302 11.50 0.95 -17.29
N GLU A 303 12.84 0.87 -17.25
CA GLU A 303 13.69 1.83 -16.52
C GLU A 303 13.50 3.28 -17.00
N PHE A 304 13.28 3.48 -18.31
CA PHE A 304 13.14 4.81 -18.91
C PHE A 304 12.00 5.65 -18.30
N LEU A 305 10.98 5.01 -17.70
CA LEU A 305 9.85 5.71 -17.06
C LEU A 305 10.26 6.44 -15.77
N PHE A 306 11.42 6.09 -15.21
CA PHE A 306 11.96 6.67 -13.98
C PHE A 306 13.11 7.64 -14.24
N GLN A 307 13.43 7.92 -15.50
CA GLN A 307 14.47 8.85 -15.92
C GLN A 307 13.87 10.11 -16.60
N PRO A 308 14.59 11.24 -16.65
CA PRO A 308 14.17 12.40 -17.44
C PRO A 308 14.08 12.09 -18.94
N PRO A 309 13.12 12.64 -19.69
CA PRO A 309 12.10 13.62 -19.27
C PRO A 309 10.80 12.99 -18.72
N ALA A 310 10.68 11.65 -18.68
CA ALA A 310 9.46 10.98 -18.18
C ALA A 310 9.22 11.24 -16.68
N SER A 311 10.29 11.40 -15.92
CA SER A 311 10.29 11.84 -14.52
C SER A 311 11.04 13.17 -14.39
N TYR A 312 10.61 14.04 -13.46
CA TYR A 312 11.27 15.33 -13.18
C TYR A 312 12.75 15.19 -12.78
N GLY A 313 13.12 14.05 -12.20
CA GLY A 313 14.50 13.70 -11.85
C GLY A 313 14.70 12.20 -11.85
N PRO A 314 15.96 11.72 -11.84
CA PRO A 314 16.26 10.30 -11.81
C PRO A 314 15.68 9.65 -10.54
N LYS A 315 14.94 8.56 -10.72
CA LYS A 315 14.38 7.74 -9.65
C LYS A 315 14.94 6.32 -9.78
N VAL A 316 15.49 5.79 -8.71
CA VAL A 316 16.00 4.41 -8.70
C VAL A 316 14.82 3.46 -8.52
N TRP A 317 14.52 2.68 -9.56
CA TRP A 317 13.56 1.58 -9.49
C TRP A 317 14.31 0.25 -9.44
N ALA A 318 14.61 -0.20 -8.22
CA ALA A 318 15.38 -1.42 -7.98
C ALA A 318 14.50 -2.65 -8.18
N GLU A 319 14.29 -3.06 -9.44
CA GLU A 319 13.41 -4.17 -9.80
C GLU A 319 13.70 -5.44 -8.98
N GLU A 320 12.65 -5.97 -8.35
CA GLU A 320 12.75 -7.18 -7.54
C GLU A 320 13.10 -8.41 -8.38
N LYS A 321 13.87 -9.31 -7.76
CA LYS A 321 14.19 -10.63 -8.29
C LYS A 321 13.55 -11.70 -7.40
N GLY A 322 13.20 -12.84 -7.98
CA GLY A 322 12.53 -13.93 -7.25
C GLY A 322 11.09 -13.59 -6.85
N ASP A 323 10.62 -14.15 -5.74
CA ASP A 323 9.21 -14.15 -5.33
C ASP A 323 8.68 -12.77 -4.91
N ASP A 324 9.56 -11.85 -4.51
CA ASP A 324 9.17 -10.51 -4.06
C ASP A 324 8.53 -9.67 -5.18
N ARG A 325 8.82 -9.99 -6.45
CA ARG A 325 8.17 -9.34 -7.59
C ARG A 325 6.68 -9.67 -7.71
N TYR A 326 6.20 -10.73 -7.04
CA TYR A 326 4.82 -11.20 -7.06
C TYR A 326 4.05 -10.90 -5.77
N ARG A 327 4.55 -9.99 -4.93
CA ARG A 327 3.80 -9.52 -3.76
C ARG A 327 2.53 -8.77 -4.18
N ARG A 328 1.54 -8.76 -3.27
CA ARG A 328 0.29 -8.00 -3.40
C ARG A 328 0.54 -6.56 -3.78
N SER A 329 -0.34 -6.00 -4.60
CA SER A 329 -0.23 -4.63 -5.13
C SER A 329 -0.18 -3.57 -4.02
N MET A 330 -0.74 -3.87 -2.84
CA MET A 330 -0.61 -3.06 -1.62
C MET A 330 0.86 -2.80 -1.18
N TYR A 331 1.80 -3.69 -1.53
CA TYR A 331 3.22 -3.51 -1.22
C TYR A 331 4.01 -2.85 -2.34
N VAL A 332 3.40 -2.56 -3.49
CA VAL A 332 4.10 -1.94 -4.62
C VAL A 332 4.49 -0.51 -4.24
N PHE A 333 5.77 -0.21 -4.36
CA PHE A 333 6.28 1.12 -4.10
C PHE A 333 5.69 2.11 -5.10
N ARG A 334 5.39 3.31 -4.61
CA ARG A 334 4.79 4.38 -5.41
C ARG A 334 5.51 5.69 -5.14
N PHE A 335 6.09 6.28 -6.18
CA PHE A 335 6.46 7.69 -6.13
C PHE A 335 5.21 8.56 -6.24
N ARG A 336 5.22 9.71 -5.55
CA ARG A 336 4.07 10.64 -5.54
C ARG A 336 3.61 11.00 -6.96
N SER A 337 4.55 11.39 -7.82
CA SER A 337 4.30 11.86 -9.19
C SER A 337 4.48 10.80 -10.28
N VAL A 338 5.07 9.63 -9.97
CA VAL A 338 5.31 8.54 -10.94
C VAL A 338 4.85 7.21 -10.32
N PRO A 339 3.54 6.90 -10.38
CA PRO A 339 3.02 5.61 -9.92
C PRO A 339 3.55 4.44 -10.76
N TYR A 340 3.35 3.22 -10.27
CA TYR A 340 3.69 2.01 -11.04
C TYR A 340 2.90 2.00 -12.37
N PRO A 341 3.55 1.87 -13.55
CA PRO A 341 2.92 2.08 -14.85
C PRO A 341 1.69 1.21 -15.14
N VAL A 342 1.73 -0.06 -14.72
CA VAL A 342 0.57 -0.96 -14.85
C VAL A 342 -0.63 -0.41 -14.08
N LEU A 343 -0.44 -0.02 -12.83
CA LEU A 343 -1.52 0.53 -12.00
C LEU A 343 -2.03 1.86 -12.57
N MET A 344 -1.12 2.70 -13.06
CA MET A 344 -1.48 3.96 -13.71
C MET A 344 -2.36 3.73 -14.94
N ASN A 345 -2.04 2.75 -15.78
CA ASN A 345 -2.85 2.39 -16.95
C ASN A 345 -4.25 1.87 -16.56
N PHE A 346 -4.40 1.30 -15.37
CA PHE A 346 -5.67 0.86 -14.78
C PHE A 346 -6.29 1.88 -13.81
N ASP A 347 -6.12 3.17 -14.10
CA ASP A 347 -6.72 4.31 -13.40
C ASP A 347 -6.31 4.46 -11.93
N ALA A 348 -5.09 4.04 -11.55
CA ALA A 348 -4.56 4.39 -10.24
C ALA A 348 -4.38 5.91 -10.14
N PRO A 349 -4.95 6.56 -9.11
CA PRO A 349 -4.86 8.01 -8.97
C PRO A 349 -3.39 8.41 -8.78
N ASN A 350 -2.98 9.55 -9.29
CA ASN A 350 -1.66 10.13 -8.97
C ASN A 350 -1.64 10.62 -7.52
N GLY A 351 -0.43 10.84 -6.96
CA GLY A 351 -0.25 11.23 -5.55
C GLY A 351 -0.28 12.74 -5.35
N ASP A 352 -0.62 13.48 -6.40
CA ASP A 352 -0.53 14.94 -6.41
C ASP A 352 -1.77 15.58 -5.79
N PHE A 353 -2.92 14.92 -5.94
CA PHE A 353 -4.21 15.39 -5.44
C PHE A 353 -4.95 14.31 -4.63
N SER A 354 -5.88 14.73 -3.78
CA SER A 354 -6.77 13.81 -3.07
C SER A 354 -7.79 13.22 -4.03
N CYS A 355 -7.94 11.90 -4.05
CA CYS A 355 -8.92 11.20 -4.89
C CYS A 355 -9.99 10.56 -3.99
N VAL A 356 -11.21 11.11 -4.03
CA VAL A 356 -12.35 10.60 -3.25
C VAL A 356 -13.18 9.58 -4.05
N ARG A 357 -13.15 9.70 -5.39
CA ARG A 357 -13.77 8.76 -6.33
C ARG A 357 -12.78 8.46 -7.45
N ARG A 358 -12.42 7.18 -7.60
CA ARG A 358 -11.50 6.76 -8.66
C ARG A 358 -12.24 6.74 -10.00
N PRO A 359 -11.67 7.33 -11.07
CA PRO A 359 -12.21 7.13 -12.41
C PRO A 359 -12.06 5.66 -12.81
N ARG A 360 -12.95 5.18 -13.67
CA ARG A 360 -12.88 3.84 -14.26
C ARG A 360 -13.00 3.99 -15.77
N SER A 361 -11.95 3.63 -16.48
CA SER A 361 -11.90 3.58 -17.93
C SER A 361 -11.72 2.13 -18.39
N ASN A 362 -12.22 1.84 -19.59
CA ASN A 362 -11.97 0.60 -20.33
C ASN A 362 -11.35 1.01 -21.67
N THR A 363 -10.03 0.91 -21.78
CA THR A 363 -9.29 1.38 -22.97
C THR A 363 -8.59 0.22 -23.68
N PRO A 364 -8.36 0.32 -25.00
CA PRO A 364 -7.55 -0.68 -25.71
C PRO A 364 -6.14 -0.84 -25.14
N LEU A 365 -5.57 0.23 -24.56
CA LEU A 365 -4.24 0.17 -23.93
C LEU A 365 -4.23 -0.76 -22.71
N GLN A 366 -5.31 -0.83 -21.94
CA GLN A 366 -5.45 -1.76 -20.82
C GLN A 366 -5.45 -3.22 -21.29
N ALA A 367 -6.17 -3.53 -22.38
CA ALA A 367 -6.14 -4.85 -22.99
C ALA A 367 -4.73 -5.20 -23.52
N LEU A 368 -4.02 -4.23 -24.10
CA LEU A 368 -2.63 -4.44 -24.51
C LEU A 368 -1.68 -4.65 -23.33
N THR A 369 -1.93 -4.01 -22.18
CA THR A 369 -1.19 -4.26 -20.94
C THR A 369 -1.39 -5.69 -20.45
N THR A 370 -2.63 -6.16 -20.29
CA THR A 370 -2.91 -7.54 -19.87
C THR A 370 -2.41 -8.59 -20.86
N LEU A 371 -2.25 -8.24 -22.13
CA LEU A 371 -1.63 -9.12 -23.12
C LEU A 371 -0.10 -9.12 -23.07
N ASN A 372 0.57 -7.99 -22.86
CA ASN A 372 1.99 -7.85 -23.21
C ASN A 372 2.91 -7.54 -22.04
N GLU A 373 2.39 -6.99 -20.93
CA GLU A 373 3.26 -6.66 -19.81
C GLU A 373 3.89 -7.89 -19.17
N THR A 374 5.12 -7.74 -18.71
CA THR A 374 5.97 -8.84 -18.22
C THR A 374 5.27 -9.66 -17.15
N GLN A 375 4.61 -9.00 -16.18
CA GLN A 375 3.92 -9.69 -15.09
C GLN A 375 2.68 -10.45 -15.56
N PHE A 376 1.96 -9.97 -16.58
CA PHE A 376 0.79 -10.68 -17.10
C PHE A 376 1.20 -11.86 -17.97
N MET A 377 2.30 -11.74 -18.73
CA MET A 377 2.87 -12.87 -19.45
C MET A 377 3.37 -13.96 -18.50
N GLU A 378 4.04 -13.58 -17.42
CA GLU A 378 4.45 -14.52 -16.37
C GLU A 378 3.25 -15.16 -15.66
N ALA A 379 2.18 -14.40 -15.41
CA ALA A 379 0.92 -14.96 -14.89
C ALA A 379 0.31 -15.97 -15.87
N ALA A 380 0.34 -15.71 -17.18
CA ALA A 380 -0.14 -16.67 -18.18
C ALA A 380 0.69 -17.96 -18.18
N GLN A 381 2.02 -17.85 -18.06
CA GLN A 381 2.93 -19.00 -17.93
C GLN A 381 2.69 -19.78 -16.64
N GLY A 382 2.51 -19.09 -15.52
CA GLY A 382 2.18 -19.68 -14.22
C GLY A 382 0.85 -20.43 -14.25
N LEU A 383 -0.18 -19.83 -14.86
CA LEU A 383 -1.49 -20.45 -15.04
C LEU A 383 -1.41 -21.69 -15.93
N ALA A 384 -0.62 -21.65 -17.02
CA ALA A 384 -0.41 -22.80 -17.89
C ALA A 384 0.29 -23.96 -17.17
N ALA A 385 1.38 -23.68 -16.44
CA ALA A 385 2.11 -24.67 -15.66
C ALA A 385 1.22 -25.29 -14.56
N LYS A 386 0.41 -24.47 -13.90
CA LYS A 386 -0.56 -24.93 -12.91
C LYS A 386 -1.65 -25.80 -13.53
N THR A 387 -2.16 -25.42 -14.69
CA THR A 387 -3.17 -26.17 -15.45
C THR A 387 -2.65 -27.53 -15.89
N LEU A 388 -1.39 -27.62 -16.32
CA LEU A 388 -0.78 -28.91 -16.67
C LEU A 388 -0.63 -29.84 -15.45
N ARG A 389 -0.33 -29.30 -14.26
CA ARG A 389 -0.22 -30.10 -13.02
C ARG A 389 -1.58 -30.56 -12.48
N GLU A 390 -2.56 -29.68 -12.46
CA GLU A 390 -3.78 -29.84 -11.66
C GLU A 390 -5.06 -29.96 -12.50
N GLY A 391 -4.99 -29.67 -13.79
CA GLY A 391 -6.13 -29.58 -14.69
C GLY A 391 -6.60 -30.91 -15.29
N GLY A 392 -6.04 -32.05 -14.88
CA GLY A 392 -6.43 -33.36 -15.38
C GLY A 392 -5.62 -33.86 -16.59
N ALA A 393 -6.08 -34.97 -17.17
CA ALA A 393 -5.36 -35.72 -18.19
C ALA A 393 -5.68 -35.24 -19.61
N SER A 394 -6.92 -34.79 -19.85
CA SER A 394 -7.39 -34.34 -21.16
C SER A 394 -7.28 -32.83 -21.33
N ASP A 395 -7.19 -32.36 -22.58
CA ASP A 395 -7.22 -30.93 -22.88
C ASP A 395 -8.56 -30.29 -22.48
N ASP A 396 -9.66 -31.05 -22.56
CA ASP A 396 -10.97 -30.57 -22.16
C ASP A 396 -11.07 -30.29 -20.65
N GLU A 397 -10.50 -31.17 -19.82
CA GLU A 397 -10.40 -30.95 -18.37
C GLU A 397 -9.49 -29.77 -18.05
N ARG A 398 -8.36 -29.64 -18.75
CA ARG A 398 -7.38 -28.57 -18.54
C ARG A 398 -7.96 -27.20 -18.87
N ILE A 399 -8.64 -27.07 -20.02
CA ILE A 399 -9.33 -25.84 -20.42
C ILE A 399 -10.40 -25.49 -19.38
N ARG A 400 -11.24 -26.45 -18.97
CA ARG A 400 -12.28 -26.24 -17.96
C ARG A 400 -11.69 -25.80 -16.62
N TYR A 401 -10.57 -26.39 -16.21
CA TYR A 401 -9.84 -26.02 -15.00
C TYR A 401 -9.33 -24.57 -15.07
N ALA A 402 -8.61 -24.21 -16.13
CA ALA A 402 -8.07 -22.86 -16.31
C ALA A 402 -9.19 -21.82 -16.36
N PHE A 403 -10.25 -22.10 -17.10
CA PHE A 403 -11.42 -21.23 -17.23
C PHE A 403 -12.08 -20.97 -15.88
N ARG A 404 -12.33 -22.01 -15.08
CA ARG A 404 -12.92 -21.87 -13.74
C ARG A 404 -12.03 -21.10 -12.77
N ARG A 405 -10.70 -21.19 -12.90
CA ARG A 405 -9.80 -20.39 -12.05
C ARG A 405 -9.88 -18.91 -12.35
N VAL A 406 -10.02 -18.54 -13.63
CA VAL A 406 -10.05 -17.13 -14.06
C VAL A 406 -11.44 -16.53 -13.90
N LEU A 407 -12.49 -17.24 -14.33
CA LEU A 407 -13.86 -16.71 -14.43
C LEU A 407 -14.82 -17.25 -13.38
N SER A 408 -14.37 -18.13 -12.48
CA SER A 408 -15.20 -18.71 -11.39
C SER A 408 -16.46 -19.47 -11.82
N ARG A 409 -16.65 -19.71 -13.13
CA ARG A 409 -17.74 -20.50 -13.72
C ARG A 409 -17.20 -21.52 -14.72
N PRO A 410 -17.94 -22.58 -15.10
CA PRO A 410 -17.54 -23.42 -16.21
C PRO A 410 -17.69 -22.69 -17.57
N PRO A 411 -16.89 -23.06 -18.58
CA PRO A 411 -17.09 -22.59 -19.95
C PRO A 411 -18.39 -23.17 -20.53
N THR A 412 -19.02 -22.43 -21.43
CA THR A 412 -20.09 -22.94 -22.30
C THR A 412 -19.51 -23.91 -23.33
N ALA A 413 -20.37 -24.64 -24.05
CA ALA A 413 -19.93 -25.57 -25.10
C ALA A 413 -19.17 -24.84 -26.23
N GLU A 414 -19.61 -23.62 -26.59
CA GLU A 414 -18.97 -22.79 -27.61
C GLU A 414 -17.62 -22.25 -27.14
N GLU A 415 -17.54 -21.73 -25.91
CA GLU A 415 -16.28 -21.25 -25.32
C GLU A 415 -15.24 -22.38 -25.21
N GLN A 416 -15.68 -23.57 -24.79
CA GLN A 416 -14.84 -24.76 -24.70
C GLN A 416 -14.29 -25.15 -26.08
N ALA A 417 -15.16 -25.17 -27.11
CA ALA A 417 -14.77 -25.53 -28.47
C ALA A 417 -13.74 -24.53 -29.04
N GLU A 418 -13.93 -23.23 -28.82
CA GLU A 418 -13.01 -22.20 -29.31
C GLU A 418 -11.64 -22.23 -28.62
N LEU A 419 -11.61 -22.43 -27.31
CA LEU A 419 -10.35 -22.57 -26.58
C LEU A 419 -9.59 -23.83 -27.00
N LYS A 420 -10.30 -24.92 -27.30
CA LYS A 420 -9.70 -26.14 -27.85
C LYS A 420 -9.14 -25.92 -29.25
N ALA A 421 -9.89 -25.25 -30.12
CA ALA A 421 -9.42 -24.88 -31.45
C ALA A 421 -8.21 -23.93 -31.39
N LEU A 422 -8.18 -22.99 -30.43
CA LEU A 422 -7.03 -22.15 -30.17
C LEU A 422 -5.81 -22.97 -29.77
N LEU A 423 -5.96 -23.90 -28.82
CA LEU A 423 -4.88 -24.77 -28.36
C LEU A 423 -4.25 -25.57 -29.50
N GLU A 424 -5.07 -26.22 -30.34
CA GLU A 424 -4.60 -27.00 -31.49
C GLU A 424 -3.89 -26.11 -32.52
N ARG A 425 -4.42 -24.93 -32.83
CA ARG A 425 -3.74 -23.97 -33.71
C ARG A 425 -2.36 -23.57 -33.19
N GLN A 426 -2.21 -23.36 -31.87
CA GLN A 426 -0.91 -23.01 -31.31
C GLN A 426 0.07 -24.18 -31.34
N ARG A 427 -0.39 -25.42 -31.07
CA ARG A 427 0.43 -26.62 -31.21
C ARG A 427 0.99 -26.74 -32.63
N GLN A 428 0.14 -26.54 -33.64
CA GLN A 428 0.55 -26.59 -35.05
C GLN A 428 1.58 -25.49 -35.37
N ARG A 429 1.31 -24.23 -34.99
CA ARG A 429 2.25 -23.11 -35.24
C ARG A 429 3.63 -23.33 -34.60
N ILE A 430 3.66 -23.92 -33.40
CA ILE A 430 4.92 -24.27 -32.72
C ILE A 430 5.62 -25.41 -33.48
N ALA A 431 4.89 -26.44 -33.90
CA ALA A 431 5.45 -27.55 -34.69
C ALA A 431 6.03 -27.09 -36.04
N ASP A 432 5.37 -26.12 -36.67
CA ASP A 432 5.78 -25.49 -37.93
C ASP A 432 6.93 -24.47 -37.75
N GLY A 433 7.41 -24.24 -36.52
CA GLY A 433 8.55 -23.37 -36.24
C GLY A 433 8.27 -21.87 -36.30
N TRP A 434 7.01 -21.43 -36.32
CA TRP A 434 6.65 -20.01 -36.38
C TRP A 434 7.01 -19.23 -35.11
N VAL A 435 7.07 -19.92 -33.98
CA VAL A 435 7.34 -19.32 -32.67
C VAL A 435 8.23 -20.26 -31.86
N ASN A 436 9.17 -19.68 -31.10
CA ASN A 436 9.99 -20.46 -30.19
C ASN A 436 9.18 -20.88 -28.95
N ALA A 437 9.02 -22.18 -28.77
CA ALA A 437 8.32 -22.75 -27.61
C ALA A 437 8.95 -22.34 -26.28
N ALA A 438 10.28 -22.24 -26.21
CA ALA A 438 10.99 -21.86 -24.99
C ALA A 438 10.67 -20.42 -24.56
N GLU A 439 10.65 -19.51 -25.52
CA GLU A 439 10.36 -18.09 -25.30
C GLU A 439 8.93 -17.89 -24.79
N LEU A 440 7.95 -18.55 -25.41
CA LEU A 440 6.56 -18.51 -24.93
C LEU A 440 6.40 -19.20 -23.57
N ALA A 441 7.07 -20.33 -23.34
CA ALA A 441 6.94 -21.11 -22.11
C ALA A 441 7.55 -20.42 -20.89
N THR A 442 8.67 -19.71 -21.05
CA THR A 442 9.47 -19.21 -19.91
C THR A 442 9.97 -17.78 -20.04
N GLY A 443 9.67 -17.09 -21.15
CA GLY A 443 10.20 -15.76 -21.44
C GLY A 443 11.70 -15.77 -21.76
N ARG A 444 12.31 -16.94 -21.93
CA ARG A 444 13.74 -17.12 -22.18
C ARG A 444 13.96 -17.88 -23.47
N ASN A 445 14.97 -17.47 -24.23
CA ASN A 445 15.40 -18.15 -25.44
C ASN A 445 16.33 -19.36 -25.13
N GLN A 446 16.01 -20.14 -24.09
CA GLN A 446 16.84 -21.25 -23.59
C GLN A 446 15.96 -22.47 -23.25
N VAL A 447 16.52 -23.68 -23.28
CA VAL A 447 15.78 -24.92 -22.97
C VAL A 447 15.12 -24.77 -21.59
N PRO A 448 13.77 -24.80 -21.52
CA PRO A 448 13.08 -24.42 -20.29
C PRO A 448 13.23 -25.51 -19.22
N GLU A 449 13.42 -25.10 -17.97
CA GLU A 449 13.20 -25.98 -16.81
C GLU A 449 11.70 -26.20 -16.65
N VAL A 450 11.15 -27.09 -17.47
CA VAL A 450 9.74 -27.50 -17.38
C VAL A 450 9.61 -28.49 -16.22
N PRO A 451 8.58 -28.40 -15.37
CA PRO A 451 8.35 -29.41 -14.34
C PRO A 451 8.33 -30.85 -14.90
N PRO A 452 8.72 -31.86 -14.10
CA PRO A 452 8.79 -33.24 -14.57
C PRO A 452 7.48 -33.71 -15.21
N GLY A 453 7.56 -34.33 -16.39
CA GLY A 453 6.40 -34.88 -17.12
C GLY A 453 5.70 -33.90 -18.07
N MET A 454 6.27 -32.71 -18.30
CA MET A 454 5.72 -31.71 -19.22
C MET A 454 6.69 -31.40 -20.37
N THR A 455 6.16 -31.12 -21.56
CA THR A 455 6.99 -30.66 -22.68
C THR A 455 6.95 -29.14 -22.83
N PRO A 456 8.03 -28.51 -23.35
CA PRO A 456 8.05 -27.09 -23.66
C PRO A 456 6.89 -26.66 -24.58
N THR A 457 6.55 -27.50 -25.55
CA THR A 457 5.44 -27.25 -26.50
C THR A 457 4.08 -27.25 -25.82
N GLN A 458 3.83 -28.18 -24.89
CA GLN A 458 2.58 -28.22 -24.13
C GLN A 458 2.42 -26.96 -23.28
N LEU A 459 3.50 -26.55 -22.60
CA LEU A 459 3.49 -25.35 -21.77
C LEU A 459 3.27 -24.09 -22.63
N ALA A 460 4.03 -23.94 -23.72
CA ALA A 460 3.90 -22.80 -24.63
C ALA A 460 2.49 -22.65 -25.23
N ALA A 461 1.89 -23.75 -25.69
CA ALA A 461 0.54 -23.71 -26.27
C ALA A 461 -0.51 -23.32 -25.21
N LEU A 462 -0.41 -23.85 -23.99
CA LEU A 462 -1.30 -23.47 -22.89
C LEU A 462 -1.03 -22.07 -22.33
N THR A 463 0.18 -21.54 -22.45
CA THR A 463 0.47 -20.13 -22.11
C THR A 463 -0.37 -19.21 -22.98
N VAL A 464 -0.52 -19.48 -24.28
CA VAL A 464 -1.35 -18.65 -25.16
C VAL A 464 -2.83 -18.74 -24.79
N VAL A 465 -3.34 -19.93 -24.46
CA VAL A 465 -4.72 -20.10 -23.97
C VAL A 465 -4.92 -19.34 -22.65
N SER A 466 -3.98 -19.47 -21.72
CA SER A 466 -3.99 -18.78 -20.41
C SER A 466 -3.95 -17.26 -20.58
N ARG A 467 -3.13 -16.77 -21.51
CA ARG A 467 -3.04 -15.36 -21.88
C ARG A 467 -4.35 -14.83 -22.46
N ALA A 468 -5.03 -15.60 -23.30
CA ALA A 468 -6.34 -15.23 -23.83
C ALA A 468 -7.38 -15.13 -22.71
N LEU A 469 -7.41 -16.10 -21.78
CA LEU A 469 -8.32 -16.10 -20.63
C LEU A 469 -8.09 -14.90 -19.71
N LEU A 470 -6.84 -14.59 -19.36
CA LEU A 470 -6.48 -13.46 -18.51
C LEU A 470 -6.78 -12.09 -19.14
N ASN A 471 -6.96 -12.05 -20.47
CA ASN A 471 -7.27 -10.84 -21.22
C ASN A 471 -8.77 -10.63 -21.50
N LEU A 472 -9.64 -11.51 -21.03
CA LEU A 472 -11.08 -11.33 -21.18
C LEU A 472 -11.55 -10.15 -20.32
N ASP A 473 -12.55 -9.40 -20.83
CA ASP A 473 -13.23 -8.34 -20.06
C ASP A 473 -13.79 -8.89 -18.74
N GLU A 474 -14.33 -10.12 -18.78
CA GLU A 474 -14.86 -10.84 -17.63
C GLU A 474 -13.78 -11.14 -16.57
N ALA A 475 -12.52 -11.37 -16.98
CA ALA A 475 -11.43 -11.67 -16.04
C ALA A 475 -11.02 -10.48 -15.15
N ILE A 476 -11.35 -9.27 -15.58
CA ILE A 476 -11.04 -8.01 -14.86
C ILE A 476 -12.29 -7.27 -14.40
N THR A 477 -13.46 -7.90 -14.51
CA THR A 477 -14.75 -7.29 -14.18
C THR A 477 -15.38 -8.01 -13.00
N LYS A 478 -15.92 -7.22 -12.06
CA LYS A 478 -16.83 -7.74 -11.04
C LYS A 478 -18.25 -7.70 -11.61
N GLU A 479 -18.94 -8.84 -11.58
CA GLU A 479 -20.32 -8.99 -12.06
C GLU A 479 -21.12 -10.04 -11.28
#